data_AF-A0A7W0Y101-F1
#
_entry.id   AF-A0A7W0Y101-F1
#
_cell.length_a   1.000
_cell.length_b   1.000
_cell.length_c   1.000
_cell.angle_alpha   90.00
_cell.angle_beta   90.00
_cell.angle_gamma   90.00
#
_symmetry.space_group_name_H-M   'P 1'
#
loop_
_entity.id
_entity.type
_entity.pdbx_description
1 polymer ?
#
loop_
_entity_poly.entity_id
_entity_poly.type
_entity_poly.pdbx_seq_one_letter_code
_entity_poly.pdbx_strand_id
1 'polypeptide(L)'
;MLLTRDEMTFDFGGAKLDPTTDRELLEWMLNQFLYGEVTGIQVGHWLYDAPDLEAAKFLARQSLEEMQHVDNFLRIMAMLGCQPKPAHPAVRFLATGMMGGSWAEHVALEMAQGEGFVLAAFYAMIDTLDHKPSADILRRAVKQEERHVEFGEQQTKKAIENKPWLRRRILGLSLVSMWGVRRLAGFMAKLIKK
;
A
#
# COMPACT_ATOMS: atom_id res chain seq x y z
N MET A 1 10.69 5.22 -10.26
CA MET A 1 10.58 5.00 -8.80
C MET A 1 11.88 5.47 -8.16
N LEU A 2 11.84 6.13 -7.00
CA LEU A 2 13.03 6.67 -6.33
C LEU A 2 13.82 5.59 -5.59
N LEU A 3 13.12 4.61 -5.02
CA LEU A 3 13.73 3.46 -4.36
C LEU A 3 13.73 2.26 -5.30
N THR A 4 14.73 1.40 -5.16
CA THR A 4 14.77 0.09 -5.79
C THR A 4 14.09 -0.95 -4.90
N ARG A 5 13.75 -2.12 -5.46
CA ARG A 5 13.27 -3.27 -4.67
C ARG A 5 14.24 -3.59 -3.53
N ASP A 6 15.54 -3.62 -3.81
CA ASP A 6 16.57 -3.99 -2.82
C ASP A 6 16.60 -3.01 -1.64
N GLU A 7 16.28 -1.73 -1.86
CA GLU A 7 16.17 -0.71 -0.79
C GLU A 7 14.84 -0.78 -0.02
N MET A 8 13.81 -1.42 -0.59
CA MET A 8 12.48 -1.58 0.02
C MET A 8 12.28 -2.94 0.71
N THR A 9 13.10 -3.94 0.37
CA THR A 9 13.06 -5.28 0.98
C THR A 9 13.72 -5.27 2.36
N PHE A 10 13.23 -6.14 3.25
CA PHE A 10 13.83 -6.41 4.55
C PHE A 10 14.56 -7.76 4.54
N ASP A 11 15.67 -7.86 5.27
CA ASP A 11 16.29 -9.16 5.54
C ASP A 11 15.50 -9.90 6.62
N PHE A 12 14.78 -10.93 6.22
CA PHE A 12 14.02 -11.80 7.11
C PHE A 12 14.84 -12.97 7.68
N GLY A 13 16.16 -13.05 7.42
CA GLY A 13 17.03 -14.10 7.95
C GLY A 13 16.62 -15.52 7.50
N GLY A 14 15.96 -15.63 6.35
CA GLY A 14 15.41 -16.90 5.84
C GLY A 14 14.08 -17.32 6.45
N ALA A 15 13.45 -16.49 7.30
CA ALA A 15 12.14 -16.79 7.86
C ALA A 15 11.08 -17.02 6.76
N LYS A 16 10.21 -17.99 6.99
CA LYS A 16 9.09 -18.34 6.12
C LYS A 16 7.78 -18.35 6.90
N LEU A 17 6.73 -17.87 6.26
CA LEU A 17 5.36 -17.97 6.75
C LEU A 17 4.74 -19.21 6.12
N ASP A 18 4.51 -20.23 6.94
CA ASP A 18 3.85 -21.46 6.52
C ASP A 18 2.32 -21.27 6.55
N PRO A 19 1.61 -21.54 5.44
CA PRO A 19 0.16 -21.40 5.34
C PRO A 19 -0.67 -22.11 6.41
N THR A 20 -0.13 -23.19 6.99
CA THR A 20 -0.82 -24.03 7.97
C THR A 20 -0.51 -23.58 9.38
N THR A 21 0.76 -23.44 9.75
CA THR A 21 1.15 -23.09 11.12
C THR A 21 0.93 -21.61 11.41
N ASP A 22 1.10 -20.74 10.42
CA ASP A 22 0.97 -19.28 10.57
C ASP A 22 -0.39 -18.76 10.09
N ARG A 23 -1.38 -19.65 9.92
CA ARG A 23 -2.67 -19.34 9.31
C ARG A 23 -3.37 -18.13 9.93
N GLU A 24 -3.39 -18.03 11.26
CA GLU A 24 -4.07 -16.91 11.95
C GLU A 24 -3.38 -15.57 11.68
N LEU A 25 -2.04 -15.57 11.67
CA LEU A 25 -1.25 -14.39 11.34
C LEU A 25 -1.47 -13.99 9.88
N LEU A 26 -1.41 -14.96 8.96
CA LEU A 26 -1.64 -14.74 7.53
C LEU A 26 -3.05 -14.22 7.26
N GLU A 27 -4.07 -14.82 7.86
CA GLU A 27 -5.45 -14.35 7.73
C GLU A 27 -5.59 -12.92 8.24
N TRP A 28 -4.99 -12.61 9.39
CA TRP A 28 -4.99 -11.24 9.91
C TRP A 28 -4.30 -10.27 8.94
N MET A 29 -3.09 -10.59 8.46
CA MET A 29 -2.33 -9.75 7.53
C MET A 29 -3.07 -9.51 6.22
N LEU A 30 -3.57 -10.58 5.59
CA LEU A 30 -4.30 -10.52 4.32
C LEU A 30 -5.57 -9.66 4.41
N ASN A 31 -6.24 -9.64 5.57
CA ASN A 31 -7.37 -8.75 5.79
C ASN A 31 -6.99 -7.27 5.85
N GLN A 32 -5.76 -6.95 6.27
CA GLN A 32 -5.28 -5.56 6.26
C GLN A 32 -4.94 -5.13 4.83
N PHE A 33 -4.31 -6.03 4.05
CA PHE A 33 -4.02 -5.76 2.64
C PHE A 33 -5.29 -5.65 1.82
N LEU A 34 -6.22 -6.59 1.93
CA LEU A 34 -7.52 -6.55 1.25
C LEU A 34 -8.24 -5.22 1.49
N TYR A 35 -8.22 -4.72 2.73
CA TYR A 35 -8.80 -3.42 3.03
C TYR A 35 -8.04 -2.26 2.39
N GLY A 36 -6.70 -2.32 2.37
CA GLY A 36 -5.84 -1.39 1.65
C GLY A 36 -6.24 -1.28 0.18
N GLU A 37 -6.31 -2.42 -0.53
CA GLU A 37 -6.73 -2.47 -1.95
C GLU A 37 -8.14 -1.88 -2.15
N VAL A 38 -9.09 -2.23 -1.28
CA VAL A 38 -10.46 -1.68 -1.35
C VAL A 38 -10.46 -0.16 -1.16
N THR A 39 -9.62 0.37 -0.27
CA THR A 39 -9.46 1.82 -0.13
C THR A 39 -8.70 2.45 -1.29
N GLY A 40 -7.76 1.74 -1.91
CA GLY A 40 -7.02 2.19 -3.10
C GLY A 40 -7.94 2.53 -4.26
N ILE A 41 -9.06 1.79 -4.43
CA ILE A 41 -10.08 2.09 -5.45
C ILE A 41 -10.57 3.55 -5.38
N GLN A 42 -10.53 4.18 -4.19
CA GLN A 42 -10.95 5.57 -3.98
C GLN A 42 -10.06 6.59 -4.69
N VAL A 43 -8.91 6.19 -5.24
CA VAL A 43 -8.12 7.01 -6.17
C VAL A 43 -8.98 7.58 -7.31
N GLY A 44 -10.07 6.90 -7.69
CA GLY A 44 -11.04 7.39 -8.69
C GLY A 44 -11.74 8.70 -8.29
N HIS A 45 -11.80 9.04 -7.00
CA HIS A 45 -12.28 10.34 -6.51
C HIS A 45 -11.50 11.51 -7.13
N TRP A 46 -10.19 11.33 -7.32
CA TRP A 46 -9.27 12.36 -7.81
C TRP A 46 -9.39 12.63 -9.31
N LEU A 47 -10.25 11.90 -10.04
CA LEU A 47 -10.53 12.20 -11.45
C LEU A 47 -11.08 13.62 -11.65
N TYR A 48 -11.84 14.15 -10.69
CA TYR A 48 -12.36 15.52 -10.76
C TYR A 48 -11.28 16.59 -10.58
N ASP A 49 -10.21 16.26 -9.85
CA ASP A 49 -9.12 17.17 -9.50
C ASP A 49 -7.84 16.89 -10.32
N ALA A 50 -7.91 15.99 -11.30
CA ALA A 50 -6.78 15.65 -12.15
C ALA A 50 -6.28 16.89 -12.92
N PRO A 51 -4.97 17.21 -12.87
CA PRO A 51 -4.44 18.45 -13.44
C PRO A 51 -4.40 18.43 -14.98
N ASP A 52 -4.40 17.25 -15.58
CA ASP A 52 -4.37 17.05 -17.02
C ASP A 52 -4.96 15.69 -17.41
N LEU A 53 -5.13 15.47 -18.72
CA LEU A 53 -5.71 14.26 -19.27
C LEU A 53 -4.87 13.00 -18.97
N GLU A 54 -3.54 13.13 -18.89
CA GLU A 54 -2.68 11.97 -18.65
C GLU A 54 -2.77 11.52 -17.20
N ALA A 55 -2.85 12.45 -16.25
CA ALA A 55 -3.17 12.15 -14.86
C ALA A 55 -4.56 11.51 -14.74
N ALA A 56 -5.59 12.03 -15.42
CA ALA A 56 -6.92 11.44 -15.39
C ALA A 56 -6.93 9.98 -15.92
N LYS A 57 -6.25 9.73 -17.05
CA LYS A 57 -6.08 8.37 -17.59
C LYS A 57 -5.34 7.44 -16.62
N PHE A 58 -4.34 7.96 -15.92
CA PHE A 58 -3.59 7.19 -14.93
C PHE A 58 -4.47 6.78 -13.76
N LEU A 59 -5.18 7.74 -13.14
CA LEU A 59 -6.07 7.47 -12.00
C LEU A 59 -7.17 6.48 -12.37
N ALA A 60 -7.79 6.64 -13.55
CA ALA A 60 -8.82 5.71 -14.03
C ALA A 60 -8.27 4.28 -14.21
N ARG A 61 -7.04 4.16 -14.72
CA ARG A 61 -6.36 2.86 -14.84
C ARG A 61 -6.05 2.28 -13.47
N GLN A 62 -5.48 3.09 -12.57
CA GLN A 62 -5.15 2.65 -11.22
C GLN A 62 -6.41 2.13 -10.52
N SER A 63 -7.54 2.85 -10.55
CA SER A 63 -8.79 2.37 -9.95
C SER A 63 -9.21 0.96 -10.43
N LEU A 64 -8.97 0.65 -11.71
CA LEU A 64 -9.22 -0.68 -12.25
C LEU A 64 -8.17 -1.72 -11.79
N GLU A 65 -6.91 -1.33 -11.70
CA GLU A 65 -5.83 -2.17 -11.17
C GLU A 65 -6.09 -2.53 -9.69
N GLU A 66 -6.55 -1.58 -8.85
CA GLU A 66 -6.90 -1.85 -7.45
C GLU A 66 -8.08 -2.84 -7.32
N MET A 67 -9.08 -2.76 -8.20
CA MET A 67 -10.15 -3.77 -8.24
C MET A 67 -9.60 -5.16 -8.56
N GLN A 68 -8.62 -5.26 -9.46
CA GLN A 68 -7.96 -6.52 -9.78
C GLN A 68 -7.11 -7.01 -8.60
N HIS A 69 -6.50 -6.11 -7.84
CA HIS A 69 -5.77 -6.48 -6.62
C HIS A 69 -6.71 -7.03 -5.56
N VAL A 70 -7.89 -6.42 -5.35
CA VAL A 70 -8.94 -6.98 -4.49
C VAL A 70 -9.28 -8.42 -4.90
N ASP A 71 -9.53 -8.67 -6.18
CA ASP A 71 -9.82 -10.02 -6.69
C ASP A 71 -8.66 -11.00 -6.44
N ASN A 72 -7.42 -10.54 -6.65
CA ASN A 72 -6.22 -11.32 -6.38
C ASN A 72 -6.08 -11.69 -4.90
N PHE A 73 -6.35 -10.76 -3.99
CA PHE A 73 -6.30 -11.03 -2.54
C PHE A 73 -7.42 -11.99 -2.11
N LEU A 74 -8.65 -11.81 -2.61
CA LEU A 74 -9.73 -12.76 -2.35
C LEU A 74 -9.37 -14.17 -2.83
N ARG A 75 -8.74 -14.28 -4.00
CA ARG A 75 -8.23 -15.56 -4.52
C ARG A 75 -7.12 -16.15 -3.65
N ILE A 76 -6.16 -15.34 -3.22
CA ILE A 76 -5.08 -15.77 -2.30
C ILE A 76 -5.70 -16.29 -0.99
N MET A 77 -6.62 -15.53 -0.40
CA MET A 77 -7.29 -15.92 0.83
C MET A 77 -8.03 -17.26 0.68
N ALA A 78 -8.75 -17.45 -0.43
CA ALA A 78 -9.42 -18.71 -0.71
C ALA A 78 -8.44 -19.89 -0.81
N MET A 79 -7.31 -19.72 -1.50
CA MET A 79 -6.27 -20.77 -1.61
C MET A 79 -5.65 -21.13 -0.25
N LEU A 80 -5.54 -20.16 0.66
CA LEU A 80 -4.98 -20.36 2.01
C LEU A 80 -6.06 -20.69 3.05
N GLY A 81 -7.32 -20.89 2.64
CA GLY A 81 -8.43 -21.14 3.57
C GLY A 81 -8.72 -19.99 4.54
N CYS A 82 -8.31 -18.77 4.22
CA CYS A 82 -8.59 -17.55 4.97
C CYS A 82 -9.93 -16.94 4.54
N GLN A 83 -10.56 -16.15 5.41
CA GLN A 83 -11.82 -15.47 5.11
C GLN A 83 -11.71 -13.95 5.26
N PRO A 84 -12.39 -13.16 4.41
CA PRO A 84 -12.53 -11.73 4.60
C PRO A 84 -13.15 -11.39 5.95
N LYS A 85 -12.53 -10.46 6.65
CA LYS A 85 -12.89 -9.94 7.98
C LYS A 85 -12.66 -8.44 8.00
N PRO A 86 -13.32 -7.69 8.91
CA PRO A 86 -13.06 -6.27 9.05
C PRO A 86 -11.58 -5.97 9.34
N ALA A 87 -11.02 -4.97 8.67
CA ALA A 87 -9.69 -4.48 8.98
C ALA A 87 -9.61 -3.92 10.41
N HIS A 88 -8.40 -4.00 10.97
CA HIS A 88 -8.10 -3.51 12.30
C HIS A 88 -8.40 -2.01 12.38
N PRO A 89 -9.03 -1.50 13.47
CA PRO A 89 -9.44 -0.10 13.58
C PRO A 89 -8.31 0.91 13.33
N ALA A 90 -7.08 0.57 13.73
CA ALA A 90 -5.93 1.43 13.48
C ALA A 90 -5.53 1.50 12.00
N VAL A 91 -5.66 0.40 11.25
CA VAL A 91 -5.43 0.39 9.79
C VAL A 91 -6.50 1.22 9.11
N ARG A 92 -7.77 1.06 9.52
CA ARG A 92 -8.88 1.89 9.02
C ARG A 92 -8.65 3.38 9.26
N PHE A 93 -8.20 3.75 10.46
CA PHE A 93 -7.88 5.13 10.81
C PHE A 93 -6.73 5.69 9.95
N LEU A 94 -5.68 4.89 9.70
CA LEU A 94 -4.57 5.32 8.86
C LEU A 94 -5.00 5.45 7.40
N ALA A 95 -5.81 4.52 6.87
CA ALA A 95 -6.26 4.59 5.48
C ALA A 95 -7.21 5.77 5.20
N THR A 96 -8.10 6.11 6.15
CA THR A 96 -9.09 7.18 5.94
C THR A 96 -8.63 8.55 6.45
N GLY A 97 -7.90 8.61 7.56
CA GLY A 97 -7.46 9.85 8.20
C GLY A 97 -6.29 10.53 7.50
N MET A 98 -5.73 9.87 6.48
CA MET A 98 -4.57 10.33 5.72
C MET A 98 -4.91 10.84 4.32
N MET A 99 -6.18 10.80 3.90
CA MET A 99 -6.56 11.33 2.60
C MET A 99 -6.21 12.81 2.51
N GLY A 100 -5.42 13.16 1.50
CA GLY A 100 -4.94 14.50 1.26
C GLY A 100 -6.09 15.45 0.94
N GLY A 101 -5.99 16.71 1.36
CA GLY A 101 -6.98 17.74 1.03
C GLY A 101 -6.76 18.39 -0.34
N SER A 102 -5.76 17.95 -1.10
CA SER A 102 -5.41 18.52 -2.40
C SER A 102 -4.66 17.51 -3.28
N TRP A 103 -4.65 17.76 -4.59
CA TRP A 103 -3.89 16.95 -5.56
C TRP A 103 -2.45 16.67 -5.11
N ALA A 104 -1.75 17.70 -4.63
CA ALA A 104 -0.35 17.58 -4.20
C ALA A 104 -0.17 16.73 -2.94
N GLU A 105 -1.16 16.70 -2.05
CA GLU A 105 -1.14 15.83 -0.88
C GLU A 105 -1.48 14.40 -1.26
N HIS A 106 -2.46 14.19 -2.14
CA HIS A 106 -2.83 12.88 -2.66
C HIS A 106 -1.64 12.17 -3.32
N VAL A 107 -1.03 12.79 -4.34
CA VAL A 107 0.08 12.16 -5.06
C VAL A 107 1.30 11.89 -4.18
N ALA A 108 1.47 12.64 -3.10
CA ALA A 108 2.60 12.48 -2.18
C ALA A 108 2.34 11.47 -1.06
N LEU A 109 1.19 11.56 -0.39
CA LEU A 109 0.90 10.80 0.81
C LEU A 109 0.20 9.48 0.52
N GLU A 110 -0.71 9.47 -0.44
CA GLU A 110 -1.46 8.28 -0.82
C GLU A 110 -0.68 7.52 -1.90
N MET A 111 -0.37 8.15 -3.03
CA MET A 111 0.26 7.44 -4.14
C MET A 111 1.74 7.14 -3.89
N ALA A 112 2.58 8.15 -3.65
CA ALA A 112 4.02 7.91 -3.49
C ALA A 112 4.34 7.13 -2.21
N GLN A 113 3.78 7.58 -1.08
CA GLN A 113 4.11 7.01 0.23
C GLN A 113 3.23 5.82 0.61
N GLY A 114 1.90 5.92 0.42
CA GLY A 114 0.95 4.86 0.74
C GLY A 114 1.18 3.60 -0.08
N GLU A 115 1.18 3.71 -1.41
CA GLU A 115 1.50 2.58 -2.29
C GLU A 115 2.92 2.08 -2.06
N GLY A 116 3.84 2.96 -1.65
CA GLY A 116 5.19 2.56 -1.24
C GLY A 116 5.18 1.58 -0.05
N PHE A 117 4.28 1.77 0.91
CA PHE A 117 4.09 0.82 2.01
C PHE A 117 3.44 -0.49 1.55
N VAL A 118 2.45 -0.42 0.65
CA VAL A 118 1.80 -1.60 0.06
C VAL A 118 2.83 -2.44 -0.71
N LEU A 119 3.62 -1.80 -1.57
CA LEU A 119 4.69 -2.42 -2.34
C LEU A 119 5.75 -3.08 -1.45
N ALA A 120 6.17 -2.43 -0.37
CA ALA A 120 7.09 -3.02 0.61
C ALA A 120 6.47 -4.27 1.28
N ALA A 121 5.17 -4.24 1.58
CA ALA A 121 4.46 -5.39 2.12
C ALA A 121 4.31 -6.53 1.09
N PHE A 122 4.09 -6.21 -0.19
CA PHE A 122 4.08 -7.21 -1.26
C PHE A 122 5.43 -7.89 -1.39
N TYR A 123 6.53 -7.13 -1.37
CA TYR A 123 7.88 -7.71 -1.36
C TYR A 123 8.11 -8.62 -0.16
N ALA A 124 7.73 -8.18 1.04
CA ALA A 124 7.81 -9.03 2.23
C ALA A 124 7.04 -10.34 2.08
N MET A 125 5.80 -10.30 1.57
CA MET A 125 4.99 -11.50 1.32
C MET A 125 5.59 -12.39 0.24
N ILE A 126 6.12 -11.82 -0.85
CA ILE A 126 6.78 -12.55 -1.94
C ILE A 126 8.03 -13.29 -1.44
N ASP A 127 8.74 -12.69 -0.49
CA ASP A 127 10.01 -13.21 0.03
C ASP A 127 9.79 -14.22 1.17
N THR A 128 8.71 -14.11 1.93
CA THR A 128 8.47 -14.92 3.14
C THR A 128 7.36 -15.96 3.02
N LEU A 129 6.31 -15.76 2.22
CA LEU A 129 5.19 -16.70 2.14
C LEU A 129 5.60 -18.02 1.47
N ASP A 130 5.50 -19.14 2.19
CA ASP A 130 5.77 -20.47 1.65
C ASP A 130 4.56 -21.06 0.91
N HIS A 131 4.04 -20.28 -0.04
CA HIS A 131 2.96 -20.70 -0.94
C HIS A 131 3.18 -20.10 -2.33
N LYS A 132 3.89 -20.86 -3.18
CA LYS A 132 4.31 -20.44 -4.52
C LYS A 132 3.17 -19.83 -5.36
N PRO A 133 1.95 -20.41 -5.43
CA PRO A 133 0.88 -19.83 -6.22
C PRO A 133 0.47 -18.41 -5.78
N SER A 134 0.43 -18.16 -4.46
CA SER A 134 0.10 -16.83 -3.93
C SER A 134 1.22 -15.83 -4.19
N ALA A 135 2.48 -16.23 -3.96
CA ALA A 135 3.63 -15.39 -4.26
C ALA A 135 3.70 -15.02 -5.75
N ASP A 136 3.37 -15.94 -6.64
CA ASP A 136 3.36 -15.68 -8.09
C ASP A 136 2.22 -14.73 -8.52
N ILE A 137 1.08 -14.71 -7.82
CA ILE A 137 0.05 -13.69 -8.00
C ILE A 137 0.60 -12.31 -7.64
N LEU A 138 1.22 -12.17 -6.46
CA LEU A 138 1.78 -10.90 -6.00
C LEU A 138 2.92 -10.41 -6.92
N ARG A 139 3.80 -11.30 -7.40
CA ARG A 139 4.87 -10.93 -8.36
C ARG A 139 4.34 -10.30 -9.64
N ARG A 140 3.15 -10.68 -10.10
CA ARG A 140 2.51 -10.08 -11.28
C ARG A 140 1.95 -8.69 -10.99
N ALA A 141 1.45 -8.47 -9.77
CA ALA A 141 0.90 -7.18 -9.33
C ALA A 141 1.98 -6.12 -9.05
N VAL A 142 3.19 -6.52 -8.61
CA VAL A 142 4.31 -5.61 -8.29
C VAL A 142 4.56 -4.54 -9.36
N LYS A 143 4.49 -4.89 -10.65
CA LYS A 143 4.76 -3.93 -11.72
C LYS A 143 3.68 -2.84 -11.82
N GLN A 144 2.46 -3.11 -11.36
CA GLN A 144 1.37 -2.14 -11.27
C GLN A 144 1.66 -1.17 -10.13
N GLU A 145 1.91 -1.70 -8.93
CA GLU A 145 2.29 -0.93 -7.73
C GLU A 145 3.50 0.00 -7.95
N GLU A 146 4.58 -0.52 -8.55
CA GLU A 146 5.77 0.30 -8.87
C GLU A 146 5.43 1.52 -9.73
N ARG A 147 4.45 1.38 -10.65
CA ARG A 147 4.00 2.51 -11.48
C ARG A 147 3.16 3.50 -10.67
N HIS A 148 2.33 3.05 -9.74
CA HIS A 148 1.53 3.91 -8.87
C HIS A 148 2.45 4.78 -8.00
N VAL A 149 3.44 4.15 -7.35
CA VAL A 149 4.48 4.84 -6.58
C VAL A 149 5.22 5.84 -7.47
N GLU A 150 5.74 5.40 -8.61
CA GLU A 150 6.51 6.25 -9.52
C GLU A 150 5.70 7.46 -10.01
N PHE A 151 4.42 7.27 -10.34
CA PHE A 151 3.55 8.37 -10.75
C PHE A 151 3.37 9.37 -9.59
N GLY A 152 3.10 8.87 -8.38
CA GLY A 152 2.99 9.69 -7.18
C GLY A 152 4.24 10.54 -6.95
N GLU A 153 5.43 9.92 -7.01
CA GLU A 153 6.72 10.61 -6.85
C GLU A 153 6.93 11.71 -7.91
N GLN A 154 6.66 11.39 -9.18
CA GLN A 154 6.82 12.34 -10.28
C GLN A 154 5.86 13.53 -10.15
N GLN A 155 4.59 13.28 -9.82
CA GLN A 155 3.60 14.35 -9.65
C GLN A 155 3.87 15.18 -8.39
N THR A 156 4.34 14.56 -7.31
CA THR A 156 4.80 15.25 -6.10
C THR A 156 5.93 16.22 -6.42
N LYS A 157 6.94 15.75 -7.18
CA LYS A 157 8.07 16.59 -7.60
C LYS A 157 7.58 17.79 -8.41
N LYS A 158 6.73 17.57 -9.42
CA LYS A 158 6.13 18.65 -10.22
C LYS A 158 5.35 19.65 -9.36
N ALA A 159 4.56 19.18 -8.40
CA ALA A 159 3.78 20.03 -7.51
C ALA A 159 4.70 20.93 -6.65
N ILE A 160 5.79 20.38 -6.12
CA ILE A 160 6.77 21.13 -5.31
C ILE A 160 7.57 22.12 -6.16
N GLU A 161 7.96 21.75 -7.39
CA GLU A 161 8.64 22.66 -8.31
C GLU A 161 7.77 23.87 -8.66
N ASN A 162 6.48 23.65 -8.90
CA ASN A 162 5.52 24.72 -9.18
C ASN A 162 5.18 25.57 -7.93
N LYS A 163 5.14 24.95 -6.75
CA LYS A 163 4.79 25.60 -5.48
C LYS A 163 5.77 25.19 -4.37
N PRO A 164 6.96 25.83 -4.28
CA PRO A 164 8.03 25.41 -3.38
C PRO A 164 7.65 25.34 -1.88
N TRP A 165 6.66 26.13 -1.46
CA TRP A 165 6.16 26.10 -0.07
C TRP A 165 5.52 24.75 0.31
N LEU A 166 5.01 23.99 -0.65
CA LEU A 166 4.43 22.66 -0.42
C LEU A 166 5.45 21.67 0.15
N ARG A 167 6.75 21.86 -0.10
CA ARG A 167 7.80 20.97 0.39
C ARG A 167 7.73 20.75 1.91
N ARG A 168 7.58 21.84 2.68
CA ARG A 168 7.51 21.76 4.14
C ARG A 168 6.20 21.14 4.61
N ARG A 169 5.10 21.43 3.91
CA ARG A 169 3.78 20.88 4.23
C ARG A 169 3.73 19.37 4.00
N ILE A 170 4.12 18.92 2.82
CA ILE A 170 4.16 17.50 2.45
C ILE A 170 5.11 16.73 3.37
N LEU A 171 6.31 17.28 3.64
CA LEU A 171 7.24 16.66 4.59
C LEU A 171 6.63 16.54 5.99
N GLY A 172 5.97 17.58 6.49
CA GLY A 172 5.31 17.55 7.80
C GLY A 172 4.23 16.47 7.87
N LEU A 173 3.36 16.40 6.86
CA LEU A 173 2.30 15.39 6.76
C LEU A 173 2.86 13.97 6.64
N SER A 174 3.91 13.78 5.84
CA SER A 174 4.63 12.51 5.69
C SER A 174 5.24 12.06 7.03
N LEU A 175 5.87 12.97 7.79
CA LEU A 175 6.42 12.62 9.10
C LEU A 175 5.33 12.24 10.12
N VAL A 176 4.18 12.91 10.09
CA VAL A 176 3.01 12.55 10.92
C VAL A 176 2.49 11.16 10.55
N SER A 177 2.42 10.85 9.25
CA SER A 177 2.09 9.51 8.76
C SER A 177 3.01 8.44 9.33
N MET A 178 4.32 8.64 9.17
CA MET A 178 5.35 7.72 9.62
C MET A 178 5.30 7.51 11.13
N TRP A 179 5.01 8.58 11.89
CA TRP A 179 4.75 8.48 13.32
C TRP A 179 3.53 7.61 13.63
N GLY A 180 2.43 7.77 12.88
CA GLY A 180 1.23 6.93 12.99
C GLY A 180 1.51 5.45 12.72
N VAL A 181 2.22 5.14 11.62
CA VAL A 181 2.65 3.78 11.26
C VAL A 181 3.53 3.17 12.36
N ARG A 182 4.51 3.92 12.89
CA ARG A 182 5.36 3.45 14.02
C ARG A 182 4.53 3.14 15.27
N ARG A 183 3.50 3.92 15.55
CA ARG A 183 2.65 3.69 16.72
C ARG A 183 1.80 2.44 16.58
N LEU A 184 1.33 2.14 15.36
CA LEU A 184 0.66 0.89 15.01
C LEU A 184 1.62 -0.31 15.14
N ALA A 185 2.84 -0.20 14.62
CA ALA A 185 3.85 -1.26 14.74
C ALA A 185 4.13 -1.63 16.21
N GLY A 186 4.25 -0.63 17.10
CA GLY A 186 4.43 -0.86 18.53
C GLY A 186 3.22 -1.51 19.23
N PHE A 187 2.01 -1.35 18.69
CA PHE A 187 0.82 -2.08 19.15
C PHE A 187 0.84 -3.54 18.67
N MET A 188 1.15 -3.76 17.39
CA MET A 188 1.27 -5.09 16.79
C MET A 188 2.32 -5.96 17.48
N ALA A 189 3.48 -5.39 17.81
CA ALA A 189 4.53 -6.10 18.53
C ALA A 189 4.11 -6.60 19.92
N LYS A 190 3.08 -6.00 20.54
CA LYS A 190 2.52 -6.47 21.82
C LYS A 190 1.52 -7.60 21.65
N LEU A 191 0.87 -7.70 20.49
CA LEU A 191 -0.08 -8.77 20.17
C LEU A 191 0.64 -10.05 19.76
N ILE A 192 1.72 -9.95 18.97
CA ILE A 192 2.50 -11.10 18.51
C ILE A 192 3.30 -11.77 19.65
N LYS A 193 3.54 -11.05 20.76
CA LYS A 193 4.27 -11.56 21.95
C LYS A 193 3.37 -12.25 22.99
N LYS A 194 2.06 -12.35 22.73
CA LYS A 194 1.11 -13.11 23.57
C LYS A 194 0.82 -14.45 22.94
#